data_AF-A0AAV8HPE1-F1
#
_entry.id   AF-A0AAV8HPE1-F1
#
_cell.length_a   1.000
_cell.length_b   1.000
_cell.length_c   1.000
_cell.angle_alpha   90.00
_cell.angle_beta   90.00
_cell.angle_gamma   90.00
#
_symmetry.space_group_name_H-M   'P 1'
#
loop_
_entity.id
_entity.type
_entity.pdbx_description
1 polymer ?
#
loop_
_entity_poly.entity_id
_entity_poly.type
_entity_poly.pdbx_seq_one_letter_code
_entity_poly.pdbx_strand_id
1 'polypeptide(L)'
;MAFFYSIISAFHFSLLMLCSLTTGSTTLTNTLLHERFEKWVLKHEKNYSCHDERQHRLKVFTNNVNFIEKFNREKKYGYTLSINHFADLTREEFMAKHTGATPSPLVLCPSNELDKIPLPPYVDWRTRGAVTDIKDQGSCASCWAFAAVAALEGIVKIKTGDLISLSEQELVDCVTGSDGCDGGWSQKAFEFIISNGGIATEVKYPYKNVQGKCRAN
;
A
#
# COMPACT_ATOMS: atom_id res chain seq x y z
N MET A 1 -54.28 -72.89 -28.70
CA MET A 1 -52.84 -72.62 -28.44
C MET A 1 -52.71 -71.18 -28.00
N ALA A 2 -52.12 -70.95 -26.81
CA ALA A 2 -51.73 -69.69 -26.14
C ALA A 2 -52.85 -68.66 -25.86
N PHE A 3 -53.32 -68.40 -24.62
CA PHE A 3 -52.68 -67.73 -23.44
C PHE A 3 -52.16 -66.31 -23.79
N PHE A 4 -52.38 -65.20 -23.07
CA PHE A 4 -52.86 -64.88 -21.72
C PHE A 4 -53.34 -63.40 -21.64
N TYR A 5 -54.16 -63.10 -20.64
CA TYR A 5 -54.66 -61.80 -20.13
C TYR A 5 -53.51 -60.83 -19.71
N SER A 6 -53.60 -59.52 -20.01
CA SER A 6 -54.10 -58.39 -19.18
C SER A 6 -53.20 -57.94 -18.00
N ILE A 7 -52.83 -56.63 -17.97
CA ILE A 7 -53.05 -55.65 -16.85
C ILE A 7 -52.03 -54.47 -16.91
N ILE A 8 -52.59 -53.28 -16.71
CA ILE A 8 -52.05 -51.92 -16.58
C ILE A 8 -51.16 -51.74 -15.33
N SER A 9 -50.04 -50.98 -15.40
CA SER A 9 -49.62 -49.99 -14.38
C SER A 9 -48.22 -49.41 -14.69
N ALA A 10 -48.02 -48.17 -14.22
CA ALA A 10 -46.76 -47.47 -13.93
C ALA A 10 -46.15 -46.57 -15.02
N PHE A 11 -46.70 -45.36 -15.05
CA PHE A 11 -46.01 -44.10 -15.36
C PHE A 11 -44.72 -43.89 -14.52
N HIS A 12 -43.83 -43.05 -15.06
CA HIS A 12 -42.65 -42.40 -14.46
C HIS A 12 -41.33 -43.20 -14.45
N PHE A 13 -40.42 -42.88 -15.38
CA PHE A 13 -39.15 -42.17 -15.08
C PHE A 13 -38.27 -42.09 -16.34
N SER A 14 -38.20 -40.92 -16.98
CA SER A 14 -37.05 -40.58 -17.85
C SER A 14 -37.12 -39.12 -18.26
N LEU A 15 -36.97 -38.23 -17.27
CA LEU A 15 -36.60 -36.83 -17.46
C LEU A 15 -35.32 -36.57 -16.65
N LEU A 16 -34.37 -35.85 -17.26
CA LEU A 16 -33.20 -35.21 -16.65
C LEU A 16 -31.99 -36.11 -16.31
N MET A 17 -31.24 -36.50 -17.35
CA MET A 17 -29.77 -36.55 -17.24
C MET A 17 -29.24 -35.22 -17.80
N LEU A 18 -29.53 -34.12 -17.09
CA LEU A 18 -28.69 -32.92 -17.21
C LEU A 18 -27.35 -33.27 -16.56
N CYS A 19 -26.35 -33.44 -17.41
CA CYS A 19 -24.97 -33.54 -16.99
C CYS A 19 -24.60 -32.25 -16.25
N SER A 20 -24.49 -32.33 -14.93
CA SER A 20 -24.06 -31.25 -14.03
C SER A 20 -22.57 -30.95 -14.24
N LEU A 21 -22.22 -30.31 -15.35
CA LEU A 21 -20.88 -29.78 -15.61
C LEU A 21 -20.74 -28.38 -14.99
N THR A 22 -20.69 -28.28 -13.66
CA THR A 22 -20.37 -27.00 -13.00
C THR A 22 -19.33 -27.10 -11.88
N THR A 23 -18.87 -28.31 -11.52
CA THR A 23 -17.92 -28.50 -10.40
C THR A 23 -16.44 -28.35 -10.76
N GLY A 24 -16.08 -28.40 -12.05
CA GLY A 24 -14.68 -28.36 -12.50
C GLY A 24 -14.03 -26.97 -12.61
N SER A 25 -14.83 -25.91 -12.80
CA SER A 25 -14.30 -24.56 -13.02
C SER A 25 -13.82 -23.92 -11.70
N THR A 26 -14.59 -24.06 -10.63
CA THR A 26 -14.28 -23.46 -9.31
C THR A 26 -13.08 -24.11 -8.62
N THR A 27 -12.88 -25.41 -8.83
CA THR A 27 -11.74 -26.13 -8.25
C THR A 27 -10.43 -25.74 -8.95
N LEU A 28 -10.42 -25.68 -10.29
CA LEU A 28 -9.26 -25.26 -11.07
C LEU A 28 -8.82 -23.81 -10.79
N THR A 29 -9.78 -22.88 -10.67
CA THR A 29 -9.47 -21.47 -10.36
C THR A 29 -8.90 -21.31 -8.95
N ASN A 30 -9.42 -22.07 -7.98
CA ASN A 30 -8.87 -22.10 -6.62
C ASN A 30 -7.44 -22.66 -6.59
N THR A 31 -7.15 -23.73 -7.33
CA THR A 31 -5.80 -24.29 -7.43
C THR A 31 -4.82 -23.30 -8.06
N LEU A 32 -5.22 -22.60 -9.12
CA LEU A 32 -4.37 -21.60 -9.79
C LEU A 32 -4.05 -20.40 -8.89
N LEU A 33 -5.04 -19.89 -8.14
CA LEU A 33 -4.83 -18.78 -7.22
C LEU A 33 -3.92 -19.16 -6.05
N HIS A 34 -4.02 -20.40 -5.57
CA HIS A 34 -3.11 -20.93 -4.56
C HIS A 34 -1.67 -20.95 -5.08
N GLU A 35 -1.41 -21.48 -6.28
CA GLU A 35 -0.07 -21.47 -6.88
C GLU A 35 0.49 -20.05 -7.05
N ARG A 36 -0.35 -19.09 -7.46
CA ARG A 36 0.03 -17.68 -7.55
C ARG A 36 0.40 -17.09 -6.20
N PHE A 37 -0.36 -17.42 -5.15
CA PHE A 37 -0.06 -17.00 -3.78
C PHE A 37 1.28 -17.56 -3.31
N GLU A 38 1.56 -18.85 -3.53
CA GLU A 38 2.84 -19.47 -3.16
C GLU A 38 4.03 -18.76 -3.81
N LYS A 39 3.95 -18.50 -5.13
CA LYS A 39 5.00 -17.76 -5.86
C LYS A 39 5.16 -16.34 -5.33
N TRP A 40 4.05 -15.67 -5.01
CA TRP A 40 4.05 -14.31 -4.48
C TRP A 40 4.64 -14.25 -3.07
N VAL A 41 4.32 -15.21 -2.19
CA VAL A 41 4.88 -15.35 -0.83
C VAL A 41 6.40 -15.46 -0.89
N LEU A 42 6.92 -16.30 -1.80
CA LEU A 42 8.36 -16.45 -1.99
C LEU A 42 9.00 -15.17 -2.53
N LYS A 43 8.40 -14.54 -3.54
CA LYS A 43 8.92 -13.31 -4.16
C LYS A 43 9.01 -12.14 -3.18
N HIS A 44 8.08 -12.04 -2.24
CA HIS A 44 7.99 -10.94 -1.28
C HIS A 44 8.44 -11.36 0.13
N GLU A 45 9.09 -12.51 0.27
CA GLU A 45 9.67 -13.02 1.52
C GLU A 45 8.67 -13.00 2.68
N LYS A 46 7.41 -13.33 2.39
CA LYS A 46 6.33 -13.28 3.36
C LYS A 46 6.44 -14.45 4.34
N ASN A 47 6.37 -14.13 5.62
CA ASN A 47 6.36 -15.10 6.69
C ASN A 47 5.09 -14.94 7.54
N TYR A 48 4.47 -16.06 7.90
CA TYR A 48 3.23 -16.09 8.67
C TYR A 48 3.42 -16.95 9.91
N SER A 49 2.89 -16.48 11.04
CA SER A 49 3.13 -17.08 12.35
C SER A 49 2.46 -18.44 12.53
N CYS A 50 1.30 -18.64 11.89
CA CYS A 50 0.54 -19.87 11.98
C CYS A 50 -0.22 -20.18 10.68
N HIS A 51 -0.72 -21.41 10.59
CA HIS A 51 -1.52 -21.88 9.46
C HIS A 51 -2.78 -21.03 9.26
N ASP A 52 -3.48 -20.66 10.35
CA ASP A 52 -4.72 -19.90 10.27
C ASP A 52 -4.49 -18.48 9.72
N GLU A 53 -3.41 -17.82 10.14
CA GLU A 53 -2.99 -16.54 9.57
C GLU A 53 -2.70 -16.68 8.07
N ARG A 54 -1.94 -17.70 7.68
CA ARG A 54 -1.61 -17.96 6.28
C ARG A 54 -2.86 -18.18 5.43
N GLN A 55 -3.83 -18.94 5.94
CA GLN A 55 -5.09 -19.20 5.25
C GLN A 55 -5.93 -17.92 5.14
N HIS A 56 -5.94 -17.08 6.17
CA HIS A 56 -6.55 -15.75 6.11
C HIS A 56 -5.90 -14.88 5.03
N ARG A 57 -4.57 -14.84 4.98
CA ARG A 57 -3.79 -14.05 4.01
C ARG A 57 -4.01 -14.51 2.58
N LEU A 58 -4.13 -15.81 2.33
CA LEU A 58 -4.53 -16.36 1.02
C LEU A 58 -5.92 -15.87 0.58
N LYS A 59 -6.88 -15.79 1.51
CA LYS A 59 -8.23 -15.27 1.22
C LYS A 59 -8.20 -13.79 0.85
N VAL A 60 -7.45 -12.98 1.60
CA VAL A 60 -7.27 -11.55 1.32
C VAL A 60 -6.57 -11.35 -0.03
N PHE A 61 -5.48 -12.08 -0.28
CA PHE A 61 -4.77 -12.08 -1.56
C PHE A 61 -5.70 -12.40 -2.73
N THR A 62 -6.50 -13.46 -2.61
CA THR A 62 -7.46 -13.86 -3.64
C THR A 62 -8.46 -12.74 -3.94
N ASN A 63 -9.00 -12.09 -2.91
CA ASN A 63 -9.93 -10.97 -3.08
C ASN A 63 -9.25 -9.79 -3.80
N ASN A 64 -8.02 -9.44 -3.42
CA ASN A 64 -7.27 -8.35 -4.03
C ASN A 64 -6.90 -8.63 -5.49
N VAL A 65 -6.48 -9.86 -5.81
CA VAL A 65 -6.20 -10.29 -7.19
C VAL A 65 -7.45 -10.18 -8.07
N ASN A 66 -8.58 -10.69 -7.59
CA ASN A 66 -9.84 -10.62 -8.33
C ASN A 66 -10.28 -9.16 -8.55
N PHE A 67 -10.08 -8.29 -7.56
CA PHE A 67 -10.32 -6.85 -7.68
C PHE A 67 -9.43 -6.21 -8.76
N ILE A 68 -8.12 -6.47 -8.72
CA ILE A 68 -7.15 -5.95 -9.69
C ILE A 68 -7.52 -6.37 -11.12
N GLU A 69 -7.82 -7.65 -11.33
CA GLU A 69 -8.14 -8.16 -12.66
C GLU A 69 -9.46 -7.59 -13.17
N LYS A 70 -10.47 -7.42 -12.30
CA LYS A 70 -11.72 -6.74 -12.66
C LYS A 70 -11.46 -5.29 -13.06
N PHE A 71 -10.74 -4.55 -12.23
CA PHE A 71 -10.41 -3.14 -12.46
C PHE A 71 -9.69 -2.93 -13.80
N ASN A 72 -8.68 -3.76 -14.08
CA ASN A 72 -7.90 -3.65 -15.31
C ASN A 72 -8.67 -4.06 -16.58
N ARG A 73 -9.62 -5.00 -16.47
CA ARG A 73 -10.50 -5.39 -17.60
C ARG A 73 -11.43 -4.25 -18.02
N GLU A 74 -11.90 -3.45 -17.07
CA GLU A 74 -12.85 -2.36 -17.35
C GLU A 74 -12.21 -1.22 -18.16
N LYS A 75 -10.87 -1.03 -18.10
CA LYS A 75 -10.11 0.00 -18.82
C LYS A 75 -10.73 1.41 -18.72
N LYS A 76 -11.44 1.67 -17.61
CA LYS A 76 -12.21 2.89 -17.38
C LYS A 76 -11.33 4.07 -16.98
N TYR A 77 -10.17 3.79 -16.41
CA TYR A 77 -9.28 4.78 -15.82
C TYR A 77 -7.94 4.79 -16.56
N GLY A 78 -7.25 5.95 -16.56
CA GLY A 78 -5.94 6.12 -17.18
C GLY A 78 -4.77 5.43 -16.46
N TYR A 79 -5.06 4.48 -15.57
CA TYR A 79 -4.07 3.72 -14.80
C TYR A 79 -4.52 2.26 -14.63
N THR A 80 -3.56 1.40 -14.31
CA THR A 80 -3.78 -0.02 -14.03
C THR A 80 -3.27 -0.38 -12.65
N LEU A 81 -3.84 -1.42 -12.05
CA LEU A 81 -3.38 -1.99 -10.79
C LEU A 81 -2.49 -3.23 -11.05
N SER A 82 -1.58 -3.50 -10.14
CA SER A 82 -0.73 -4.68 -10.17
C SER A 82 -0.61 -5.30 -8.78
N ILE A 83 -0.39 -6.61 -8.74
CA ILE A 83 -0.09 -7.32 -7.49
C ILE A 83 1.28 -6.83 -7.00
N ASN A 84 1.31 -6.24 -5.79
CA ASN A 84 2.52 -5.76 -5.14
C ASN A 84 2.69 -6.43 -3.75
N HIS A 85 3.62 -5.97 -2.93
CA HIS A 85 3.91 -6.56 -1.63
C HIS A 85 2.81 -6.35 -0.57
N PHE A 86 1.78 -5.55 -0.85
CA PHE A 86 0.61 -5.35 0.02
C PHE A 86 -0.59 -6.21 -0.36
N ALA A 87 -0.43 -7.11 -1.33
CA ALA A 87 -1.56 -7.88 -1.86
C ALA A 87 -2.25 -8.78 -0.82
N ASP A 88 -1.61 -9.10 0.31
CA ASP A 88 -2.19 -9.89 1.40
C ASP A 88 -2.79 -9.06 2.55
N LEU A 89 -2.85 -7.73 2.42
CA LEU A 89 -3.47 -6.84 3.40
C LEU A 89 -4.88 -6.42 2.98
N THR A 90 -5.78 -6.30 3.95
CA THR A 90 -7.04 -5.59 3.72
C THR A 90 -6.79 -4.08 3.63
N ARG A 91 -7.78 -3.34 3.13
CA ARG A 91 -7.71 -1.88 3.10
C ARG A 91 -7.52 -1.31 4.51
N GLU A 92 -8.23 -1.86 5.49
CA GLU A 92 -8.22 -1.41 6.87
C GLU A 92 -6.85 -1.66 7.52
N GLU A 93 -6.27 -2.85 7.31
CA GLU A 93 -4.92 -3.16 7.78
C GLU A 93 -3.86 -2.26 7.12
N PHE A 94 -3.99 -2.02 5.81
CA PHE A 94 -3.11 -1.13 5.08
C PHE A 94 -3.17 0.30 5.64
N MET A 95 -4.37 0.86 5.78
CA MET A 95 -4.56 2.21 6.30
C MET A 95 -4.04 2.34 7.73
N ALA A 96 -4.28 1.36 8.59
CA ALA A 96 -3.89 1.42 10.00
C ALA A 96 -2.37 1.42 10.23
N LYS A 97 -1.57 0.84 9.32
CA LYS A 97 -0.13 0.65 9.53
C LYS A 97 0.77 1.38 8.52
N HIS A 98 0.24 1.70 7.34
CA HIS A 98 1.03 2.28 6.24
C HIS A 98 0.59 3.71 5.89
N THR A 99 -0.31 4.31 6.66
CA THR A 99 -0.71 5.71 6.53
C THR A 99 -0.74 6.37 7.90
N GLY A 100 -0.53 7.69 7.98
CA GLY A 100 -0.45 8.40 9.27
C GLY A 100 -0.70 9.89 9.22
N ALA A 101 -1.13 10.42 8.07
CA ALA A 101 -1.63 11.78 8.02
C ALA A 101 -3.02 11.78 8.67
N THR A 102 -3.15 12.46 9.81
CA THR A 102 -4.46 12.77 10.37
C THR A 102 -5.14 13.85 9.50
N PRO A 103 -6.40 14.26 9.73
CA PRO A 103 -7.01 15.39 9.02
C PRO A 103 -6.58 16.73 9.63
N SER A 104 -6.12 17.67 8.79
CA SER A 104 -5.59 18.96 9.26
C SER A 104 -6.71 19.97 9.13
N PRO A 105 -6.83 20.94 10.05
CA PRO A 105 -7.47 22.18 9.67
C PRO A 105 -6.67 22.76 8.50
N LEU A 106 -7.26 22.75 7.30
CA LEU A 106 -6.66 23.33 6.10
C LEU A 106 -6.28 24.79 6.40
N VAL A 107 -4.99 25.07 6.56
CA VAL A 107 -4.49 26.45 6.58
C VAL A 107 -4.30 26.87 5.13
N LEU A 108 -5.31 27.53 4.59
CA LEU A 108 -5.25 28.11 3.26
C LEU A 108 -4.35 29.36 3.32
N CYS A 109 -3.09 29.25 2.91
CA CYS A 109 -2.26 30.43 2.69
C CYS A 109 -2.72 31.14 1.41
N PRO A 110 -3.10 32.42 1.44
CA PRO A 110 -3.47 33.15 0.23
C PRO A 110 -2.24 33.30 -0.67
N SER A 111 -2.31 32.74 -1.87
CA SER A 111 -1.24 32.81 -2.88
C SER A 111 -1.59 33.83 -3.97
N ASN A 112 -1.49 35.13 -3.67
CA ASN A 112 -1.96 36.17 -4.60
C ASN A 112 -0.87 36.65 -5.59
N GLU A 113 0.33 36.07 -5.58
CA GLU A 113 1.50 36.58 -6.34
C GLU A 113 2.02 35.60 -7.43
N LEU A 114 1.43 34.41 -7.58
CA LEU A 114 1.98 33.35 -8.45
C LEU A 114 1.56 33.43 -9.93
N ASP A 115 0.51 34.19 -10.27
CA ASP A 115 -0.08 34.19 -11.62
C ASP A 115 0.76 34.91 -12.69
N LYS A 116 1.86 35.57 -12.32
CA LYS A 116 2.68 36.40 -13.24
C LYS A 116 4.00 35.76 -13.66
N ILE A 117 4.33 34.57 -13.17
CA ILE A 117 5.62 33.94 -13.44
C ILE A 117 5.44 32.92 -14.58
N PRO A 118 6.17 33.03 -15.71
CA PRO A 118 6.14 32.01 -16.75
C PRO A 118 6.69 30.69 -16.19
N LEU A 119 5.83 29.66 -16.16
CA LEU A 119 6.19 28.34 -15.64
C LEU A 119 6.60 27.39 -16.77
N PRO A 120 7.56 26.50 -16.53
CA PRO A 120 7.86 25.43 -17.48
C PRO A 120 6.67 24.47 -17.62
N PRO A 121 6.44 23.88 -18.80
CA PRO A 121 5.33 22.94 -19.03
C PRO A 121 5.50 21.62 -18.27
N TYR A 122 6.73 21.31 -17.83
CA TYR A 122 7.06 20.10 -17.09
C TYR A 122 8.22 20.37 -16.12
N VAL A 123 8.11 19.82 -14.92
CA VAL A 123 9.19 19.82 -13.92
C VAL A 123 9.33 18.41 -13.35
N ASP A 124 10.56 17.92 -13.35
CA ASP A 124 10.92 16.69 -12.63
C ASP A 124 12.22 16.92 -11.86
N TRP A 125 12.11 17.02 -10.53
CA TRP A 125 13.26 17.23 -9.65
C TRP A 125 14.20 16.02 -9.59
N ARG A 126 13.77 14.82 -9.98
CA ARG A 126 14.63 13.64 -10.10
C ARG A 126 15.69 13.86 -11.18
N THR A 127 15.28 14.39 -12.33
CA THR A 127 16.20 14.72 -13.44
C THR A 127 17.19 15.83 -13.08
N ARG A 128 16.90 16.59 -12.01
CA ARG A 128 17.75 17.66 -11.47
C ARG A 128 18.59 17.19 -10.27
N GLY A 129 18.54 15.90 -9.93
CA GLY A 129 19.28 15.32 -8.81
C GLY A 129 18.86 15.85 -7.45
N ALA A 130 17.61 16.32 -7.30
CA ALA A 130 17.05 16.89 -6.07
C ALA A 130 16.04 15.96 -5.39
N VAL A 131 16.17 14.66 -5.61
CA VAL A 131 15.35 13.60 -5.01
C VAL A 131 16.27 12.44 -4.66
N THR A 132 16.23 11.99 -3.42
CA THR A 132 16.94 10.82 -2.92
C THR A 132 16.31 9.52 -3.42
N ASP A 133 16.93 8.38 -3.13
CA ASP A 133 16.33 7.07 -3.43
C ASP A 133 15.00 6.88 -2.69
N ILE A 134 14.12 6.07 -3.26
CA ILE A 134 12.83 5.75 -2.64
C ILE A 134 13.09 4.96 -1.34
N LYS A 135 12.50 5.44 -0.25
CA LYS A 135 12.59 4.81 1.08
C LYS A 135 11.30 4.07 1.44
N ASP A 136 11.38 3.20 2.44
CA ASP A 136 10.24 2.42 2.96
C ASP A 136 9.99 2.76 4.44
N GLN A 137 8.79 3.27 4.73
CA GLN A 137 8.35 3.57 6.11
C GLN A 137 7.96 2.33 6.91
N GLY A 138 7.87 1.15 6.28
CA GLY A 138 7.44 -0.07 6.93
C GLY A 138 6.02 0.04 7.49
N SER A 139 5.81 -0.48 8.69
CA SER A 139 4.52 -0.57 9.38
C SER A 139 4.30 0.54 10.44
N CYS A 140 5.01 1.65 10.28
CA CYS A 140 4.93 2.83 11.11
C CYS A 140 4.23 3.94 10.33
N ALA A 141 3.25 4.62 10.93
CA ALA A 141 2.46 5.71 10.35
C ALA A 141 3.26 7.03 10.22
N SER A 142 4.52 6.95 9.79
CA SER A 142 5.49 8.05 9.76
C SER A 142 5.58 8.79 8.43
N CYS A 143 4.61 8.60 7.52
CA CYS A 143 4.58 9.26 6.21
C CYS A 143 4.73 10.79 6.29
N TRP A 144 4.26 11.40 7.39
CA TRP A 144 4.40 12.83 7.68
C TRP A 144 5.87 13.26 7.85
N ALA A 145 6.72 12.41 8.42
CA ALA A 145 8.15 12.65 8.60
C ALA A 145 8.89 12.47 7.26
N PHE A 146 8.61 11.38 6.54
CA PHE A 146 9.16 11.15 5.19
C PHE A 146 8.83 12.27 4.22
N ALA A 147 7.59 12.76 4.22
CA ALA A 147 7.19 13.89 3.38
C ALA A 147 7.95 15.18 3.71
N ALA A 148 8.17 15.46 4.99
CA ALA A 148 8.94 16.62 5.43
C ALA A 148 10.42 16.50 5.06
N VAL A 149 11.02 15.33 5.29
CA VAL A 149 12.42 15.04 4.94
C VAL A 149 12.65 15.15 3.45
N ALA A 150 11.82 14.50 2.61
CA ALA A 150 11.99 14.56 1.15
C ALA A 150 11.92 16.00 0.61
N ALA A 151 11.03 16.83 1.17
CA ALA A 151 10.95 18.25 0.83
C ALA A 151 12.21 19.02 1.27
N LEU A 152 12.71 18.74 2.48
CA LEU A 152 13.93 19.35 3.02
C LEU A 152 15.18 18.96 2.21
N GLU A 153 15.34 17.68 1.88
CA GLU A 153 16.44 17.17 1.05
C GLU A 153 16.46 17.86 -0.32
N GLY A 154 15.29 18.01 -0.95
CA GLY A 154 15.15 18.70 -2.23
C GLY A 154 15.56 20.17 -2.16
N ILE A 155 15.12 20.92 -1.14
CA ILE A 155 15.49 22.34 -1.00
C ILE A 155 16.97 22.51 -0.61
N VAL A 156 17.54 21.60 0.20
CA VAL A 156 18.98 21.58 0.49
C VAL A 156 19.76 21.43 -0.81
N LYS A 157 19.42 20.45 -1.67
CA LYS A 157 20.05 20.30 -2.98
C LYS A 157 19.96 21.56 -3.83
N ILE A 158 18.79 22.19 -3.88
CA ILE A 158 18.57 23.41 -4.68
C ILE A 158 19.42 24.58 -4.15
N LYS A 159 19.63 24.67 -2.84
CA LYS A 159 20.34 25.79 -2.21
C LYS A 159 21.84 25.61 -2.14
N THR A 160 22.31 24.40 -1.84
CA THR A 160 23.73 24.13 -1.59
C THR A 160 24.41 23.39 -2.74
N GLY A 161 23.65 22.69 -3.58
CA GLY A 161 24.18 21.79 -4.60
C GLY A 161 24.41 20.36 -4.10
N ASP A 162 24.22 20.08 -2.80
CA ASP A 162 24.44 18.77 -2.21
C ASP A 162 23.12 18.03 -1.96
N LEU A 163 23.03 16.79 -2.45
CA LEU A 163 21.90 15.92 -2.12
C LEU A 163 22.32 15.06 -0.92
N ILE A 164 21.75 15.34 0.24
CA ILE A 164 22.10 14.69 1.51
C ILE A 164 20.88 13.92 1.98
N SER A 165 21.03 12.64 2.33
CA SER A 165 19.93 11.91 2.95
C SER A 165 19.82 12.24 4.44
N LEU A 166 18.64 12.69 4.85
CA LEU A 166 18.34 13.17 6.20
C LEU A 166 17.48 12.15 6.96
N SER A 167 17.46 12.29 8.29
CA SER A 167 16.82 11.33 9.19
C SER A 167 15.33 11.57 9.36
N GLU A 168 14.51 10.63 8.90
CA GLU A 168 13.09 10.58 9.28
C GLU A 168 12.92 10.16 10.75
N GLN A 169 13.83 9.35 11.27
CA GLN A 169 13.74 8.81 12.63
C GLN A 169 13.86 9.88 13.71
N GLU A 170 14.72 10.88 13.51
CA GLU A 170 14.82 11.99 14.45
C GLU A 170 13.48 12.72 14.57
N LEU A 171 12.77 12.91 13.45
CA LEU A 171 11.44 13.50 13.50
C LEU A 171 10.45 12.61 14.25
N VAL A 172 10.43 11.31 13.95
CA VAL A 172 9.56 10.31 14.63
C VAL A 172 9.80 10.31 16.14
N ASP A 173 11.04 10.47 16.58
CA ASP A 173 11.41 10.38 18.00
C ASP A 173 11.25 11.72 18.76
N CYS A 174 11.44 12.86 18.09
CA CYS A 174 11.63 14.16 18.73
C CYS A 174 10.51 15.18 18.52
N VAL A 175 9.67 15.05 17.48
CA VAL A 175 8.64 16.05 17.20
C VAL A 175 7.49 15.94 18.19
N THR A 176 7.38 16.95 19.06
CA THR A 176 6.23 17.07 19.97
C THR A 176 4.98 17.52 19.23
N GLY A 177 3.80 17.08 19.69
CA GLY A 177 2.53 17.30 18.97
C GLY A 177 2.38 16.42 17.71
N SER A 178 3.18 15.37 17.61
CA SER A 178 2.99 14.21 16.75
C SER A 178 2.96 12.94 17.61
N ASP A 179 2.39 11.87 17.08
CA ASP A 179 2.29 10.57 17.76
C ASP A 179 3.26 9.56 17.14
N GLY A 180 4.40 10.03 16.59
CA GLY A 180 5.45 9.19 16.02
C GLY A 180 4.94 8.22 14.95
N CYS A 181 4.83 6.94 15.31
CA CYS A 181 4.33 5.86 14.46
C CYS A 181 2.81 5.70 14.41
N ASP A 182 2.07 6.52 15.14
CA ASP A 182 0.60 6.59 15.09
C ASP A 182 0.09 7.81 14.31
N GLY A 183 1.00 8.66 13.82
CA GLY A 183 0.70 9.73 12.88
C GLY A 183 1.25 11.09 13.26
N GLY A 184 1.09 12.05 12.35
CA GLY A 184 1.65 13.39 12.54
C GLY A 184 1.48 14.31 11.34
N TRP A 185 2.17 15.45 11.44
CA TRP A 185 2.04 16.58 10.51
C TRP A 185 3.40 17.03 10.01
N SER A 186 3.56 17.10 8.69
CA SER A 186 4.80 17.63 8.10
C SER A 186 5.07 19.08 8.49
N GLN A 187 4.02 19.87 8.79
CA GLN A 187 4.20 21.21 9.37
C GLN A 187 4.91 21.17 10.72
N LYS A 188 4.53 20.24 11.62
CA LYS A 188 5.20 20.08 12.92
C LYS A 188 6.64 19.62 12.77
N ALA A 189 6.92 18.76 11.79
CA ALA A 189 8.29 18.43 11.42
C ALA A 189 9.08 19.69 11.01
N PHE A 190 8.54 20.53 10.13
CA PHE A 190 9.23 21.76 9.71
C PHE A 190 9.44 22.74 10.88
N GLU A 191 8.43 22.95 11.73
CA GLU A 191 8.55 23.75 12.96
C GLU A 191 9.68 23.23 13.85
N PHE A 192 9.75 21.91 14.06
CA PHE A 192 10.83 21.27 14.79
C PHE A 192 12.19 21.51 14.14
N ILE A 193 12.35 21.21 12.84
CA ILE A 193 13.60 21.39 12.09
C ILE A 193 14.13 22.82 12.25
N ILE A 194 13.25 23.82 12.14
CA ILE A 194 13.60 25.24 12.31
C ILE A 194 14.07 25.50 13.75
N SER A 195 13.32 25.06 14.75
CA SER A 195 13.64 25.30 16.16
C SER A 195 14.89 24.56 16.65
N ASN A 196 15.16 23.38 16.07
CA ASN A 196 16.30 22.53 16.40
C ASN A 196 17.59 22.97 15.68
N GLY A 197 17.49 23.89 14.71
CA GLY A 197 18.62 24.34 13.91
C GLY A 197 19.05 23.35 12.82
N GLY A 198 18.16 22.45 12.41
CA GLY A 198 18.41 21.38 11.45
C GLY A 198 18.03 20.00 11.98
N ILE A 199 18.42 18.97 11.23
CA ILE A 199 18.26 17.55 11.60
C ILE A 199 19.50 16.75 11.18
N ALA A 200 19.68 15.59 11.79
CA ALA A 200 20.71 14.62 11.50
C ALA A 200 20.57 14.01 10.10
N THR A 201 21.68 13.46 9.62
CA THR A 201 21.68 12.61 8.43
C THR A 201 21.15 11.23 8.75
N GLU A 202 20.61 10.53 7.74
CA GLU A 202 20.14 9.15 7.88
C GLU A 202 21.23 8.23 8.45
N VAL A 203 22.49 8.45 8.06
CA VAL A 203 23.63 7.68 8.57
C VAL A 203 23.84 7.86 10.08
N LYS A 204 23.63 9.08 10.61
CA LYS A 204 23.83 9.36 12.03
C LYS A 204 22.62 8.94 12.88
N TYR A 205 21.42 9.02 12.31
CA TYR A 205 20.19 8.67 12.99
C TYR A 205 19.31 7.78 12.06
N PRO A 206 19.65 6.48 11.93
CA PRO A 206 18.98 5.60 10.98
C PRO A 206 17.52 5.33 11.32
N TYR A 207 16.71 5.11 10.30
CA TYR A 207 15.32 4.71 10.41
C TYR A 207 15.14 3.31 10.99
N LYS A 208 14.20 3.18 11.93
CA LYS A 208 13.94 1.98 12.72
C LYS A 208 12.50 1.50 12.65
N ASN A 209 11.61 2.20 11.95
CA ASN A 209 10.19 1.82 11.81
C ASN A 209 9.47 1.65 13.16
N VAL A 210 9.96 2.31 14.21
CA VAL A 210 9.36 2.33 15.56
C VAL A 210 9.69 3.66 16.21
N GLN A 211 8.81 4.18 17.06
CA GLN A 211 9.13 5.35 17.86
C GLN A 211 10.07 4.97 19.00
N GLY A 212 11.21 5.65 19.06
CA GLY A 212 12.20 5.56 20.12
C GLY A 212 12.16 6.78 21.04
N LYS A 213 13.16 6.84 21.92
CA LYS A 213 13.43 8.05 22.70
C LYS A 213 14.21 9.03 21.84
N CYS A 214 13.81 10.30 21.83
CA CYS A 214 14.58 11.37 21.21
C CYS A 214 16.03 11.36 21.71
N ARG A 215 16.99 11.31 20.78
CA ARG A 215 18.42 11.40 21.06
C ARG A 215 18.88 12.80 20.67
N ALA A 216 19.53 13.50 21.59
CA ALA A 216 20.12 14.81 21.29
C ALA A 216 21.17 14.67 20.18
N ASN A 217 21.16 15.62 19.24
CA ASN A 217 22.13 15.73 18.14
C ASN A 217 23.54 16.06 18.61
#